data_AF-A0A2E5RX82-F1
#
_entry.id   AF-A0A2E5RX82-F1
#
_cell.length_a   1.000
_cell.length_b   1.000
_cell.length_c   1.000
_cell.angle_alpha   90.00
_cell.angle_beta   90.00
_cell.angle_gamma   90.00
#
_symmetry.space_group_name_H-M   'P 1'
#
loop_
_entity.id
_entity.type
_entity.pdbx_description
1 polymer ?
#
loop_
_entity_poly.entity_id
_entity_poly.type
_entity_poly.pdbx_seq_one_letter_code
_entity_poly.pdbx_strand_id
1 'polypeptide(L)' 'MSSDTIYVFTNQREESYVIPSEADGGPEFWSEVIRRGLFDAELAIEKATQSEGFACYPPEE' A
#
# COMPACT_ATOMS: atom_id res chain seq x y z
N MET A 1 -0.65 -3.18 -19.28
CA MET A 1 -0.38 -2.28 -18.15
C MET A 1 -0.53 -3.14 -16.91
N SER A 2 0.50 -3.21 -16.07
CA SER A 2 0.43 -3.95 -14.81
C SER A 2 -0.37 -3.13 -13.81
N SER A 3 -1.40 -3.71 -13.21
CA SER A 3 -2.07 -3.09 -12.06
C SER A 3 -1.10 -3.02 -10.90
N ASP A 4 -1.06 -1.88 -10.23
CA ASP A 4 -0.42 -1.79 -8.92
C ASP A 4 -1.11 -2.78 -7.97
N THR A 5 -0.34 -3.38 -7.09
CA THR A 5 -0.84 -4.38 -6.14
C THR A 5 -0.39 -3.98 -4.74
N ILE A 6 -1.36 -3.86 -3.84
CA ILE A 6 -1.13 -3.54 -2.43
C ILE A 6 -1.01 -4.86 -1.68
N TYR A 7 0.12 -5.04 -0.99
CA TYR A 7 0.37 -6.19 -0.13
C TYR A 7 0.22 -5.76 1.33
N VAL A 8 -0.74 -6.35 2.05
CA VAL A 8 -1.03 -6.01 3.45
C VAL A 8 -0.61 -7.17 4.35
N PHE A 9 0.38 -6.92 5.20
CA PHE A 9 0.83 -7.86 6.22
C PHE A 9 0.18 -7.52 7.55
N THR A 10 -0.39 -8.52 8.21
CA THR A 10 -1.05 -8.38 9.52
C THR A 10 -0.61 -9.52 10.42
N ASN A 11 -0.93 -9.45 11.71
CA ASN A 11 -0.68 -10.56 12.64
C ASN A 11 -1.72 -11.70 12.54
N GLN A 12 -2.69 -11.62 11.64
CA GLN A 12 -3.75 -12.63 11.51
C GLN A 12 -3.31 -13.88 10.73
N ARG A 13 -2.27 -13.75 9.89
CA ARG A 13 -1.73 -14.82 9.05
C ARG A 13 -0.29 -14.51 8.65
N GLU A 14 0.44 -15.54 8.22
CA GLU A 14 1.84 -15.39 7.78
C GLU A 14 1.95 -14.74 6.39
N GLU A 15 1.01 -15.01 5.48
CA GLU A 15 1.04 -14.45 4.13
C GLU A 15 0.28 -13.12 4.03
N SER A 16 0.61 -12.32 3.01
CA SER A 16 -0.07 -11.05 2.79
C SER A 16 -1.49 -11.22 2.24
N TYR A 17 -2.35 -10.24 2.54
CA TYR A 17 -3.51 -9.97 1.71
C TYR A 17 -3.04 -9.23 0.46
N VAL A 18 -3.45 -9.72 -0.70
CA VAL A 18 -3.07 -9.16 -2.00
C VAL A 18 -4.28 -8.45 -2.57
N ILE A 19 -4.18 -7.13 -2.71
CA ILE A 19 -5.27 -6.27 -3.16
C ILE A 19 -4.82 -5.57 -4.45
N PRO A 20 -5.33 -5.98 -5.62
CA PRO A 20 -5.14 -5.21 -6.85
C PRO A 20 -5.73 -3.81 -6.67
N SER A 21 -5.02 -2.76 -7.08
CA SER A 21 -5.48 -1.37 -6.93
C SER A 21 -6.78 -1.10 -7.67
N GLU A 22 -7.05 -1.85 -8.73
CA GLU A 22 -8.26 -1.80 -9.57
C GLU A 22 -9.40 -2.71 -9.09
N ALA A 23 -9.21 -3.47 -8.01
CA ALA A 23 -10.28 -4.26 -7.43
C ALA A 23 -11.40 -3.35 -6.90
N ASP A 24 -12.63 -3.85 -6.89
CA ASP A 24 -13.76 -3.14 -6.27
C ASP A 24 -13.48 -2.90 -4.78
N GLY A 25 -13.47 -1.63 -4.36
CA GLY A 25 -13.06 -1.21 -3.02
C GLY A 25 -11.56 -0.95 -2.82
N GLY A 26 -10.72 -1.18 -3.83
CA GLY A 26 -9.27 -0.95 -3.77
C GLY A 26 -8.89 0.52 -3.51
N PRO A 27 -9.42 1.48 -4.29
CA PRO A 27 -9.20 2.91 -4.05
C PRO A 27 -9.70 3.38 -2.68
N GLU A 28 -10.84 2.87 -2.21
CA GLU A 28 -11.43 3.18 -0.92
C GLU A 28 -10.57 2.65 0.22
N PHE A 29 -10.09 1.41 0.11
CA PHE A 29 -9.15 0.82 1.05
C PHE A 29 -7.88 1.66 1.17
N TRP A 30 -7.26 2.01 0.03
CA TRP A 30 -6.02 2.78 0.04
C TRP A 30 -6.22 4.19 0.62
N SER A 31 -7.32 4.85 0.26
CA SER A 31 -7.68 6.16 0.81
C SER A 31 -7.83 6.12 2.33
N GLU A 32 -8.43 5.05 2.86
CA GLU A 32 -8.64 4.86 4.29
C GLU A 32 -7.33 4.59 5.05
N VAL A 33 -6.39 3.84 4.45
CA VAL A 33 -5.04 3.63 4.99
C VAL A 33 -4.32 4.96 5.18
N ILE A 34 -4.31 5.81 4.14
CA ILE A 34 -3.69 7.15 4.18
C ILE A 34 -4.41 8.05 5.18
N ARG A 35 -5.76 8.08 5.15
CA ARG A 35 -6.57 8.92 6.05
C ARG A 35 -6.34 8.60 7.52
N ARG A 36 -6.06 7.34 7.86
CA ARG A 36 -5.75 6.89 9.22
C ARG A 36 -4.30 7.12 9.63
N GLY A 37 -3.45 7.62 8.73
CA GLY A 37 -2.02 7.80 8.99
C GLY A 37 -1.26 6.48 9.14
N LEU A 38 -1.79 5.39 8.58
CA LEU A 38 -1.12 4.07 8.59
C LEU A 38 -0.02 3.99 7.51
N PHE A 39 -0.04 4.93 6.57
CA PHE A 39 0.99 5.12 5.56
C PHE A 39 1.12 6.61 5.26
N ASP A 40 2.35 7.09 5.06
CA ASP A 40 2.62 8.51 4.82
C ASP A 40 2.18 8.94 3.41
N ALA A 41 1.45 10.06 3.32
CA ALA A 41 0.87 10.53 2.07
C ALA A 41 1.91 11.04 1.07
N GLU A 42 2.97 11.70 1.54
CA GLU A 42 4.03 12.21 0.67
C GLU A 42 4.86 11.05 0.11
N LEU A 43 5.18 10.07 0.97
CA LEU A 43 5.84 8.84 0.57
C LEU A 43 4.98 8.03 -0.42
N ALA A 44 3.65 7.99 -0.24
CA ALA A 44 2.76 7.31 -1.18
C ALA A 44 2.83 7.93 -2.57
N ILE A 45 2.87 9.27 -2.65
CA ILE A 45 3.02 10.00 -3.91
C ILE A 45 4.40 9.71 -4.53
N GLU A 46 5.48 9.74 -3.73
CA GLU A 46 6.82 9.42 -4.22
C GLU A 46 6.87 8.01 -4.83
N LYS A 47 6.34 7.01 -4.11
CA LYS A 47 6.39 5.60 -4.53
C LYS A 47 5.48 5.30 -5.71
N ALA A 48 4.33 5.95 -5.84
CA ALA A 48 3.47 5.84 -7.01
C ALA A 48 4.16 6.31 -8.31
N THR A 49 5.20 7.15 -8.20
CA THR A 49 5.99 7.63 -9.35
C THR A 49 7.25 6.81 -9.61
N GLN A 50 7.60 5.85 -8.75
CA GLN A 50 8.76 4.98 -8.94
C GLN A 50 8.40 3.78 -9.82
N SER A 51 9.26 3.50 -10.79
CA SER A 51 9.04 2.44 -11.77
C SER A 51 9.14 1.03 -11.16
N GLU A 52 9.86 0.86 -10.05
CA GLU A 52 10.11 -0.43 -9.40
C GLU A 52 10.41 -0.26 -7.89
N GLY A 53 9.95 -1.19 -7.05
CA GLY A 53 10.31 -1.29 -5.63
C GLY A 53 9.14 -1.70 -4.72
N PHE A 54 9.44 -2.39 -3.62
CA PHE A 54 8.50 -2.61 -2.51
C PHE A 54 8.70 -1.54 -1.45
N ALA A 55 7.63 -0.88 -1.01
CA ALA A 55 7.67 0.09 0.09
C ALA A 55 6.98 -0.51 1.33
N CYS A 56 7.76 -0.84 2.35
CA CYS A 56 7.27 -1.28 3.66
C CYS A 56 8.18 -0.68 4.73
N TYR A 57 7.89 0.53 5.21
CA TYR A 57 8.78 1.18 6.17
C TYR A 57 8.04 1.97 7.26
N PRO A 58 8.00 1.47 8.51
CA PRO A 58 8.06 2.37 9.67
C PRO A 58 9.47 3.02 9.71
N PRO A 59 9.62 4.28 10.15
CA PRO A 59 10.87 5.05 10.03
C PRO A 59 12.10 4.29 10.58
N GLU A 60 13.28 4.48 9.96
CA GLU A 60 14.54 4.06 10.57
C GLU A 60 14.71 4.90 11.82
N GLU A 61 14.89 4.27 12.98
CA GLU A 61 15.33 5.00 14.18
C GLU A 61 16.70 5.66 13.96
#